data_AF-A0A3M1EV91-F1
#
_entry.id   AF-A0A3M1EV91-F1
#
_cell.length_a   1.000
_cell.length_b   1.000
_cell.length_c   1.000
_cell.angle_alpha   90.00
_cell.angle_beta   90.00
_cell.angle_gamma   90.00
#
_symmetry.space_group_name_H-M   'P 1'
#
loop_
_entity.id
_entity.type
_entity.pdbx_description
1 polymer ?
#
loop_
_entity_poly.entity_id
_entity_poly.type
_entity_poly.pdbx_seq_one_letter_code
_entity_poly.pdbx_strand_id
1 'polypeptide(L)'
;MSPNQHQNLDFKIKIAPFGPASFRVEVTSSEGKATGTFKLPFDRAMLRNTLDGFRSNIKNSRDARSEDEVARKISVGEGRAILSPRQLGEGLFREVFQGDIETLYRKVRKQSWRERIPLPFKFEIAPEAEALINLPWEYLFDPRWGKRGDFLAFNEDTPVIRLWPGQEPRPPDTDPPLRVLLVSAVPRKHEEGLGNLEREIKAIETHLQQLNRPDEVKVRIDHLKAASLDELAEIVRNPERTPHILHFIGHGDTGSLLFEEQHTGQVKSASEETLTIMLRNASSLRLVVLNACRTARANNLQDQLGVAQSLADVGVPAVVAMQ
;
A
#
# COMPACT_ATOMS: atom_id res chain seq x y z
N MET A 1 5.08 -4.37 -33.85
CA MET A 1 5.95 -4.79 -32.74
C MET A 1 5.03 -5.27 -31.64
N SER A 2 5.11 -6.55 -31.26
CA SER A 2 4.34 -7.07 -30.12
C SER A 2 4.68 -6.23 -28.89
N PRO A 3 3.70 -5.86 -28.03
CA PRO A 3 4.03 -5.18 -26.80
C PRO A 3 4.94 -6.11 -26.01
N ASN A 4 6.12 -5.61 -25.62
CA ASN A 4 7.00 -6.29 -24.68
C ASN A 4 6.14 -6.64 -23.45
N GLN A 5 5.73 -7.90 -23.33
CA GLN A 5 5.36 -8.43 -22.03
C GLN A 5 6.64 -8.35 -21.21
N HIS A 6 6.72 -7.37 -20.32
CA HIS A 6 7.78 -7.32 -19.32
C HIS A 6 7.66 -8.60 -18.50
N GLN A 7 8.49 -9.60 -18.83
CA GLN A 7 8.46 -10.89 -18.19
C GLN A 7 9.11 -10.74 -16.83
N ASN A 8 8.31 -10.47 -15.80
CA ASN A 8 8.80 -10.40 -14.43
C ASN A 8 9.23 -11.78 -13.94
N LEU A 9 10.26 -11.84 -13.08
CA LEU A 9 10.50 -13.01 -12.27
C LEU A 9 9.37 -13.17 -11.25
N ASP A 10 9.05 -14.41 -10.90
CA ASP A 10 8.03 -14.68 -9.89
C ASP A 10 8.68 -15.03 -8.55
N PHE A 11 8.26 -14.35 -7.48
CA PHE A 11 8.65 -14.67 -6.12
C PHE A 11 7.47 -14.41 -5.18
N LYS A 12 6.70 -15.47 -4.95
CA LYS A 12 5.48 -15.45 -4.14
C LYS A 12 5.76 -16.04 -2.77
N ILE A 13 5.43 -15.29 -1.73
CA ILE A 13 5.60 -15.65 -0.32
C ILE A 13 4.19 -15.78 0.27
N LYS A 14 3.81 -17.00 0.63
CA LYS A 14 2.57 -17.28 1.36
C LYS A 14 2.87 -17.45 2.84
N ILE A 15 2.11 -16.79 3.71
CA ILE A 15 2.28 -16.92 5.17
C ILE A 15 0.94 -17.27 5.81
N ALA A 16 0.93 -18.31 6.65
CA ALA A 16 -0.26 -18.75 7.39
C ALA A 16 0.11 -19.16 8.83
N PRO A 17 -0.83 -19.17 9.79
CA PRO A 17 -0.57 -19.68 11.13
C PRO A 17 -0.09 -21.14 11.12
N PHE A 18 0.86 -21.47 12.01
CA PHE A 18 1.42 -22.82 12.19
C PHE A 18 1.64 -23.10 13.69
N GLY A 19 0.63 -22.79 14.50
CA GLY A 19 0.66 -22.91 15.95
C GLY A 19 0.45 -21.57 16.68
N PRO A 20 0.51 -21.55 18.03
CA PRO A 20 0.11 -20.39 18.83
C PRO A 20 0.93 -19.11 18.60
N ALA A 21 2.19 -19.25 18.22
CA ALA A 21 3.13 -18.13 18.07
C ALA A 21 4.12 -18.36 16.90
N SER A 22 3.74 -19.21 15.95
CA SER A 22 4.56 -19.60 14.81
C SER A 22 3.75 -19.54 13.53
N PHE A 23 4.44 -19.25 12.44
CA PHE A 23 3.86 -19.12 11.11
C PHE A 23 4.59 -20.03 10.15
N ARG A 24 3.84 -20.62 9.22
CA ARG A 24 4.40 -21.33 8.07
C ARG A 24 4.60 -20.32 6.96
N VAL A 25 5.76 -20.37 6.34
CA VAL A 25 6.07 -19.62 5.13
C VAL A 25 6.29 -20.61 3.98
N GLU A 26 5.65 -20.34 2.85
CA GLU A 26 5.83 -21.09 1.62
C GLU A 26 6.23 -20.12 0.51
N VAL A 27 7.37 -20.39 -0.12
CA VAL A 27 7.88 -19.60 -1.23
C VAL A 27 7.78 -20.39 -2.52
N THR A 28 7.23 -19.76 -3.56
CA THR A 28 7.22 -20.28 -4.93
C THR A 28 7.88 -19.26 -5.86
N SER A 29 8.72 -19.75 -6.76
CA SER A 29 9.37 -18.96 -7.81
C SER A 29 9.53 -19.77 -9.09
N SER A 30 10.03 -19.15 -10.15
CA SER A 30 10.44 -19.84 -11.39
C SER A 30 11.53 -20.89 -11.16
N GLU A 31 12.33 -20.73 -10.09
CA GLU A 31 13.48 -21.59 -9.78
C GLU A 31 13.18 -22.72 -8.80
N GLY A 32 11.93 -22.82 -8.32
CA GLY A 32 11.49 -23.88 -7.40
C GLY A 32 10.59 -23.39 -6.27
N LYS A 33 10.38 -24.29 -5.29
CA LYS A 33 9.57 -24.06 -4.10
C LYS A 33 10.38 -24.36 -2.85
N ALA A 34 10.14 -23.60 -1.78
CA ALA A 34 10.72 -23.83 -0.47
C ALA A 34 9.68 -23.56 0.61
N THR A 35 9.77 -24.28 1.73
CA THR A 35 8.85 -24.11 2.86
C THR A 35 9.63 -24.05 4.15
N GLY A 36 9.14 -23.28 5.11
CA GLY A 36 9.76 -23.14 6.41
C GLY A 36 8.75 -22.66 7.45
N THR A 37 9.24 -22.49 8.67
CA THR A 37 8.44 -21.97 9.78
C THR A 37 9.25 -20.93 10.53
N PHE A 38 8.60 -19.88 11.01
CA PHE A 38 9.26 -18.83 11.77
C PHE A 38 8.39 -18.34 12.92
N LYS A 39 8.99 -17.59 13.83
CA LYS A 39 8.30 -16.83 14.88
C LYS A 39 8.63 -15.36 14.69
N LEU A 40 7.76 -14.47 15.17
CA LEU A 40 8.09 -13.04 15.14
C LEU A 40 9.33 -12.79 16.03
N PRO A 41 10.33 -12.04 15.54
CA PRO A 41 11.55 -11.78 16.30
C PRO A 41 11.37 -10.73 17.40
N PHE A 42 10.17 -10.14 17.46
CA PHE A 42 9.82 -9.04 18.33
C PHE A 42 8.52 -9.34 19.08
N ASP A 43 8.43 -8.92 20.34
CA ASP A 43 7.19 -9.01 21.07
C ASP A 43 6.14 -7.99 20.56
N ARG A 44 4.87 -8.21 20.92
CA ARG A 44 3.74 -7.38 20.47
C ARG A 44 3.84 -5.93 20.94
N ALA A 45 4.40 -5.67 22.13
CA ALA A 45 4.49 -4.33 22.68
C ALA A 45 5.55 -3.50 21.94
N MET A 46 6.71 -4.09 21.66
CA MET A 46 7.77 -3.49 20.86
C MET A 46 7.30 -3.18 19.44
N LEU A 47 6.61 -4.12 18.79
CA LEU A 47 6.03 -3.89 17.46
C LEU A 47 5.03 -2.74 17.47
N ARG A 48 4.09 -2.73 18.42
CA ARG A 48 3.12 -1.64 18.56
C ARG A 48 3.81 -0.29 18.74
N ASN A 49 4.72 -0.18 19.70
CA ASN A 49 5.45 1.06 19.97
C ASN A 49 6.26 1.53 18.75
N THR A 50 6.87 0.59 18.02
CA THR A 50 7.65 0.89 16.82
C THR A 50 6.77 1.47 15.71
N LEU A 51 5.64 0.82 15.43
CA LEU A 51 4.72 1.26 14.39
C LEU A 51 4.04 2.59 14.76
N ASP A 52 3.68 2.79 16.02
CA ASP A 52 3.18 4.08 16.53
C ASP A 52 4.24 5.19 16.42
N GLY A 53 5.51 4.85 16.66
CA GLY A 53 6.65 5.76 16.47
C GLY A 53 6.84 6.18 15.02
N PHE A 54 6.79 5.23 14.07
CA PHE A 54 6.91 5.53 12.64
C PHE A 54 5.81 6.48 12.16
N ARG A 55 4.57 6.22 12.56
CA ARG A 55 3.41 7.07 12.24
C ARG A 55 3.56 8.50 12.78
N SER A 56 4.06 8.62 14.01
CA SER A 56 4.23 9.93 14.67
C SER A 56 5.35 10.75 14.03
N ASN A 57 6.40 10.10 13.51
CA ASN A 57 7.54 10.79 12.90
C ASN A 57 7.23 11.34 11.50
N ILE A 58 6.34 10.71 10.73
CA ILE A 58 5.87 11.23 9.43
C ILE A 58 5.25 12.63 9.61
N LYS A 59 4.55 12.88 10.74
CA LYS A 59 3.94 14.18 11.03
C LYS A 59 4.95 15.28 11.40
N ASN A 60 6.13 14.91 11.90
CA ASN A 60 7.15 15.84 12.42
C ASN A 60 8.36 16.01 11.47
N SER A 61 8.32 15.44 10.27
CA SER A 61 9.44 15.35 9.31
C SER A 61 9.95 16.70 8.75
N ARG A 62 9.50 17.85 9.26
CA ARG A 62 10.05 19.15 8.83
C ARG A 62 11.41 19.50 9.43
N ASP A 63 11.88 18.82 10.48
CA ASP A 63 13.12 19.22 11.20
C ASP A 63 14.13 18.11 11.59
N ALA A 64 13.94 16.84 11.20
CA ALA A 64 14.83 15.75 11.66
C ALA A 64 16.04 15.50 10.73
N ARG A 65 17.27 15.71 11.24
CA ARG A 65 18.54 15.59 10.49
C ARG A 65 19.16 14.19 10.39
N SER A 66 18.58 13.13 10.97
CA SER A 66 18.90 11.72 10.64
C SER A 66 17.95 10.73 11.34
N GLU A 67 17.65 9.59 10.69
CA GLU A 67 16.74 8.53 11.22
C GLU A 67 17.24 7.89 12.53
N ASP A 68 18.56 7.65 12.64
CA ASP A 68 19.18 7.04 13.83
C ASP A 68 19.18 7.96 15.06
N GLU A 69 19.23 9.28 14.87
CA GLU A 69 19.16 10.26 15.96
C GLU A 69 17.74 10.40 16.51
N VAL A 70 16.72 10.25 15.66
CA VAL A 70 15.30 10.26 16.06
C VAL A 70 14.96 9.01 16.86
N ALA A 71 15.39 7.82 16.41
CA ALA A 71 15.21 6.58 17.16
C ALA A 71 15.87 6.67 18.55
N ARG A 72 17.06 7.27 18.65
CA ARG A 72 17.73 7.52 19.93
C ARG A 72 17.00 8.54 20.82
N LYS A 73 16.47 9.64 20.28
CA LYS A 73 15.75 10.65 21.07
C LYS A 73 14.46 10.10 21.68
N ILE A 74 13.70 9.27 20.96
CA ILE A 74 12.45 8.69 21.48
C ILE A 74 12.74 7.60 22.51
N SER A 75 13.77 6.76 22.28
CA SER A 75 14.22 5.75 23.24
C SER A 75 14.59 6.35 24.61
N VAL A 76 15.15 7.57 24.60
CA VAL A 76 15.60 8.28 25.81
C VAL A 76 14.47 9.08 26.49
N GLY A 77 13.45 9.51 25.74
CA GLY A 77 12.36 10.36 26.26
C GLY A 77 11.21 9.62 26.96
N GLU A 78 10.91 8.38 26.59
CA GLU A 78 9.75 7.63 27.10
C GLU A 78 10.06 6.27 27.73
N GLY A 79 11.32 5.82 27.74
CA GLY A 79 11.69 4.49 28.25
C GLY A 79 11.11 3.31 27.44
N ARG A 80 10.61 3.58 26.23
CA ARG A 80 10.08 2.57 25.29
C ARG A 80 11.13 2.23 24.24
N ALA A 81 11.46 0.95 24.10
CA ALA A 81 12.31 0.48 23.02
C ALA A 81 11.55 0.56 21.68
N ILE A 82 12.07 1.36 20.74
CA ILE A 82 11.56 1.51 19.38
C ILE A 82 12.66 1.08 18.41
N LEU A 83 12.29 0.27 17.42
CA LEU A 83 13.21 -0.17 16.37
C LEU A 83 13.31 0.90 15.28
N SER A 84 14.48 1.07 14.66
CA SER A 84 14.58 1.77 13.38
C SER A 84 13.98 0.91 12.24
N PRO A 85 13.60 1.50 11.09
CA PRO A 85 13.11 0.74 9.93
C PRO A 85 14.06 -0.39 9.52
N ARG A 86 15.37 -0.11 9.57
CA ARG A 86 16.40 -1.11 9.29
C ARG A 86 16.42 -2.25 10.31
N GLN A 87 16.32 -1.96 11.61
CA GLN A 87 16.31 -2.99 12.66
C GLN A 87 15.07 -3.88 12.56
N LEU A 88 13.90 -3.28 12.34
CA LEU A 88 12.65 -4.01 12.09
C LEU A 88 12.79 -4.91 10.86
N GLY A 89 13.24 -4.32 9.75
CA GLY A 89 13.44 -4.99 8.47
C GLY A 89 14.39 -6.18 8.51
N GLU A 90 15.52 -6.00 9.19
CA GLU A 90 16.56 -7.03 9.31
C GLU A 90 16.09 -8.18 10.19
N GLY A 91 15.38 -7.89 11.29
CA GLY A 91 14.78 -8.94 12.13
C GLY A 91 13.77 -9.76 11.35
N LEU A 92 12.83 -9.11 10.66
CA LEU A 92 11.83 -9.80 9.83
C LEU A 92 12.48 -10.63 8.72
N PHE A 93 13.51 -10.10 8.05
CA PHE A 93 14.22 -10.81 6.99
C PHE A 93 14.87 -12.09 7.50
N ARG A 94 15.59 -12.02 8.63
CA ARG A 94 16.27 -13.18 9.24
C ARG A 94 15.30 -14.28 9.66
N GLU A 95 14.10 -13.94 10.08
CA GLU A 95 13.09 -14.93 10.46
C GLU A 95 12.41 -15.57 9.25
N VAL A 96 12.06 -14.78 8.23
CA VAL A 96 11.32 -15.29 7.06
C VAL A 96 12.24 -16.02 6.07
N PHE A 97 13.45 -15.52 5.84
CA PHE A 97 14.38 -16.06 4.86
C PHE A 97 15.45 -16.93 5.54
N GLN A 98 15.11 -18.18 5.79
CA GLN A 98 16.01 -19.18 6.39
C GLN A 98 16.15 -20.43 5.50
N GLY A 99 17.27 -21.13 5.65
CA GLY A 99 17.51 -22.42 4.99
C GLY A 99 17.28 -22.37 3.48
N ASP A 100 16.43 -23.26 2.97
CA ASP A 100 16.11 -23.36 1.54
C ASP A 100 15.40 -22.12 1.00
N ILE A 101 14.66 -21.39 1.84
CA ILE A 101 14.03 -20.12 1.45
C ILE A 101 15.10 -19.05 1.19
N GLU A 102 16.10 -18.94 2.07
CA GLU A 102 17.21 -18.00 1.84
C GLU A 102 17.96 -18.39 0.56
N THR A 103 18.28 -19.68 0.39
CA THR A 103 18.94 -20.19 -0.81
C THR A 103 18.19 -19.80 -2.09
N LEU A 104 16.87 -20.03 -2.12
CA LEU A 104 16.02 -19.68 -3.26
C LEU A 104 15.98 -18.17 -3.51
N TYR A 105 15.77 -17.38 -2.46
CA TYR A 105 15.79 -15.92 -2.52
C TYR A 105 17.11 -15.39 -3.11
N ARG A 106 18.26 -15.87 -2.61
CA ARG A 106 19.59 -15.45 -3.09
C ARG A 106 19.77 -15.76 -4.57
N LYS A 107 19.28 -16.92 -5.02
CA LYS A 107 19.35 -17.35 -6.42
C LYS A 107 18.54 -16.42 -7.33
N VAL A 108 17.27 -16.20 -7.00
CA VAL A 108 16.35 -15.37 -7.82
C VAL A 108 16.73 -13.89 -7.77
N ARG A 109 17.13 -13.35 -6.61
CA ARG A 109 17.60 -11.95 -6.47
C ARG A 109 18.87 -11.70 -7.32
N LYS A 110 19.81 -12.64 -7.34
CA LYS A 110 21.01 -12.55 -8.22
C LYS A 110 20.65 -12.62 -9.70
N GLN A 111 19.67 -13.44 -10.07
CA GLN A 111 19.18 -13.51 -11.45
C GLN A 111 18.56 -12.17 -11.88
N SER A 112 17.63 -11.63 -11.09
CA SER A 112 17.01 -10.32 -11.30
C SER A 112 18.07 -9.24 -11.57
N TRP A 113 19.07 -9.15 -10.70
CA TRP A 113 20.14 -8.16 -10.84
C TRP A 113 21.02 -8.37 -12.07
N ARG A 114 21.41 -9.61 -12.36
CA ARG A 114 22.29 -9.93 -13.51
C ARG A 114 21.59 -9.69 -14.85
N GLU A 115 20.30 -10.04 -14.92
CA GLU A 115 19.52 -10.01 -16.16
C GLU A 115 18.70 -8.72 -16.32
N ARG A 116 18.66 -7.86 -15.30
CA ARG A 116 17.82 -6.65 -15.24
C ARG A 116 16.35 -6.96 -15.51
N ILE A 117 15.87 -8.04 -14.89
CA ILE A 117 14.47 -8.45 -14.94
C ILE A 117 13.83 -8.11 -13.59
N PRO A 118 12.70 -7.38 -13.57
CA PRO A 118 12.00 -7.06 -12.33
C PRO A 118 11.61 -8.32 -11.53
N LEU A 119 11.75 -8.23 -10.21
CA LEU A 119 11.45 -9.25 -9.21
C LEU A 119 10.47 -8.68 -8.17
N PRO A 120 9.16 -8.62 -8.50
CA PRO A 120 8.14 -8.28 -7.51
C PRO A 120 8.05 -9.33 -6.40
N PHE A 121 8.16 -8.90 -5.15
CA PHE A 121 7.95 -9.72 -3.96
C PHE A 121 6.46 -9.75 -3.61
N LYS A 122 5.79 -10.85 -3.90
CA LYS A 122 4.33 -10.99 -3.74
C LYS A 122 4.01 -11.68 -2.41
N PHE A 123 3.52 -10.93 -1.43
CA PHE A 123 3.10 -11.43 -0.13
C PHE A 123 1.62 -11.78 -0.14
N GLU A 124 1.28 -13.04 0.12
CA GLU A 124 -0.09 -13.49 0.40
C GLU A 124 -0.14 -13.94 1.86
N ILE A 125 -0.74 -13.13 2.72
CA ILE A 125 -0.81 -13.38 4.16
C ILE A 125 -2.23 -13.81 4.49
N ALA A 126 -2.38 -14.96 5.12
CA ALA A 126 -3.68 -15.49 5.53
C ALA A 126 -4.35 -14.51 6.52
N PRO A 127 -5.68 -14.26 6.42
CA PRO A 127 -6.40 -13.34 7.30
C PRO A 127 -6.23 -13.66 8.79
N GLU A 128 -6.08 -14.94 9.12
CA GLU A 128 -5.88 -15.45 10.48
C GLU A 128 -4.51 -15.07 11.07
N ALA A 129 -3.55 -14.65 10.23
CA ALA A 129 -2.24 -14.16 10.65
C ALA A 129 -2.26 -12.64 10.94
N GLU A 130 -3.24 -12.18 11.73
CA GLU A 130 -3.51 -10.76 12.00
C GLU A 130 -2.26 -9.95 12.42
N ALA A 131 -1.38 -10.56 13.23
CA ALA A 131 -0.15 -9.92 13.70
C ALA A 131 0.85 -9.56 12.57
N LEU A 132 0.70 -10.18 11.40
CA LEU A 132 1.59 -10.04 10.25
C LEU A 132 1.04 -9.12 9.17
N ILE A 133 -0.29 -9.04 9.07
CA ILE A 133 -0.98 -8.28 8.03
C ILE A 133 -0.57 -6.81 8.05
N ASN A 134 -0.46 -6.21 9.23
CA ASN A 134 -0.15 -4.79 9.40
C ASN A 134 1.35 -4.49 9.53
N LEU A 135 2.23 -5.48 9.37
CA LEU A 135 3.67 -5.22 9.37
C LEU A 135 4.08 -4.57 8.06
N PRO A 136 4.98 -3.58 8.07
CA PRO A 136 5.51 -2.93 6.87
C PRO A 136 6.56 -3.83 6.20
N TRP A 137 6.11 -4.85 5.48
CA TRP A 137 6.97 -5.77 4.71
C TRP A 137 7.88 -5.05 3.71
N GLU A 138 7.50 -3.83 3.32
CA GLU A 138 8.25 -2.89 2.51
C GLU A 138 9.60 -2.51 3.17
N TYR A 139 9.71 -2.58 4.50
CA TYR A 139 10.95 -2.36 5.23
C TYR A 139 11.84 -3.61 5.35
N LEU A 140 11.49 -4.76 4.76
CA LEU A 140 12.39 -5.92 4.78
C LEU A 140 13.80 -5.51 4.30
N PHE A 141 14.79 -5.81 5.13
CA PHE A 141 16.16 -5.40 4.90
C PHE A 141 17.07 -6.61 4.84
N ASP A 142 17.80 -6.73 3.74
CA ASP A 142 18.74 -7.81 3.51
C ASP A 142 20.16 -7.32 3.84
N PRO A 143 20.74 -7.69 5.00
CA PRO A 143 22.04 -7.19 5.42
C PRO A 143 23.20 -7.73 4.57
N ARG A 144 22.96 -8.75 3.74
CA ARG A 144 23.97 -9.39 2.89
C ARG A 144 23.90 -8.94 1.44
N TRP A 145 22.95 -8.05 1.08
CA TRP A 145 22.86 -7.51 -0.28
C TRP A 145 23.75 -6.28 -0.45
N GLY A 146 24.67 -6.31 -1.42
CA GLY A 146 25.63 -5.23 -1.62
C GLY A 146 26.61 -5.05 -0.46
N LYS A 147 27.27 -3.89 -0.38
CA LYS A 147 28.31 -3.62 0.64
C LYS A 147 27.75 -3.22 2.01
N ARG A 148 26.54 -2.69 2.08
CA ARG A 148 25.94 -2.11 3.30
C ARG A 148 24.63 -2.79 3.72
N GLY A 149 24.18 -3.80 2.98
CA GLY A 149 22.81 -4.27 3.02
C GLY A 149 21.87 -3.34 2.23
N ASP A 150 20.67 -3.80 1.94
CA ASP A 150 19.68 -3.04 1.17
C ASP A 150 18.25 -3.39 1.54
N PHE A 151 17.34 -2.43 1.38
CA PHE A 151 15.90 -2.67 1.53
C PHE A 151 15.36 -3.40 0.30
N LEU A 152 14.46 -4.35 0.52
CA LEU A 152 13.90 -5.13 -0.59
C LEU A 152 13.06 -4.26 -1.52
N ALA A 153 12.31 -3.29 -0.98
CA ALA A 153 11.32 -2.50 -1.73
C ALA A 153 11.82 -1.11 -2.19
N PHE A 154 13.11 -0.80 -2.05
CA PHE A 154 13.65 0.55 -2.37
C PHE A 154 14.20 0.66 -3.80
N ASN A 155 14.01 -0.39 -4.60
CA ASN A 155 14.33 -0.40 -6.02
C ASN A 155 13.04 -0.66 -6.81
N GLU A 156 12.85 0.08 -7.89
CA GLU A 156 11.76 -0.04 -8.87
C GLU A 156 11.66 -1.45 -9.48
N ASP A 157 12.78 -2.18 -9.56
CA ASP A 157 12.80 -3.57 -10.01
C ASP A 157 12.26 -4.55 -8.97
N THR A 158 12.16 -4.16 -7.69
CA THR A 158 11.80 -5.10 -6.61
C THR A 158 10.63 -4.61 -5.74
N PRO A 159 9.47 -4.29 -6.33
CA PRO A 159 8.32 -3.81 -5.58
C PRO A 159 7.78 -4.91 -4.66
N VAL A 160 7.24 -4.51 -3.50
CA VAL A 160 6.47 -5.39 -2.62
C VAL A 160 4.99 -5.26 -2.99
N ILE A 161 4.34 -6.39 -3.25
CA ILE A 161 2.93 -6.47 -3.63
C ILE A 161 2.21 -7.33 -2.59
N ARG A 162 1.12 -6.83 -2.04
CA ARG A 162 0.25 -7.59 -1.13
C ARG A 162 -0.89 -8.19 -1.94
N LEU A 163 -0.92 -9.52 -2.01
CA LEU A 163 -1.97 -10.29 -2.66
C LEU A 163 -3.02 -10.64 -1.61
N TRP A 164 -4.27 -10.31 -1.93
CA TRP A 164 -5.39 -10.71 -1.11
C TRP A 164 -5.83 -12.14 -1.47
N PRO A 165 -5.98 -13.06 -0.49
CA PRO A 165 -6.39 -14.43 -0.77
C PRO A 165 -7.76 -14.51 -1.48
N GLY A 166 -7.90 -15.43 -2.42
CA GLY A 166 -9.18 -15.72 -3.09
C GLY A 166 -9.60 -14.76 -4.20
N GLN A 167 -8.82 -13.71 -4.47
CA GLN A 167 -9.05 -12.80 -5.61
C GLN A 167 -8.01 -13.06 -6.69
N GLU A 168 -8.46 -13.42 -7.89
CA GLU A 168 -7.57 -13.49 -9.06
C GLU A 168 -7.34 -12.07 -9.60
N PRO A 169 -6.08 -11.69 -9.91
CA PRO A 169 -5.79 -10.43 -10.56
C PRO A 169 -6.54 -10.35 -11.89
N ARG A 170 -7.45 -9.39 -12.02
CA ARG A 170 -8.07 -9.12 -13.32
C ARG A 170 -7.10 -8.30 -14.16
N PRO A 171 -6.82 -8.70 -15.42
CA PRO A 171 -5.99 -7.88 -16.29
C PRO A 171 -6.61 -6.48 -16.41
N PRO A 172 -5.79 -5.43 -16.51
CA PRO A 172 -6.25 -4.04 -16.59
C PRO A 172 -6.78 -3.72 -18.00
N ASP A 173 -7.45 -4.67 -18.65
CA ASP A 173 -8.05 -4.42 -19.96
C ASP A 173 -9.16 -3.38 -19.74
N THR A 174 -8.97 -2.23 -20.37
CA THR A 174 -9.83 -1.06 -20.25
C THR A 174 -10.02 -0.47 -21.62
N ASP A 175 -11.28 -0.27 -22.01
CA ASP A 175 -11.60 0.37 -23.27
C ASP A 175 -11.11 1.83 -23.23
N PRO A 176 -10.42 2.32 -24.28
CA PRO A 176 -10.04 3.71 -24.34
C PRO A 176 -11.30 4.61 -24.44
N PRO A 177 -11.30 5.80 -23.81
CA PRO A 177 -10.19 6.36 -23.04
C PRO A 177 -10.06 5.75 -21.64
N LEU A 178 -8.83 5.70 -21.12
CA LEU A 178 -8.56 5.46 -19.70
C LEU A 178 -9.21 6.58 -18.87
N ARG A 179 -10.32 6.26 -18.19
CA ARG A 179 -11.06 7.18 -17.32
C ARG A 179 -10.44 7.22 -15.93
N VAL A 180 -9.89 8.38 -15.58
CA VAL A 180 -9.33 8.68 -14.25
C VAL A 180 -10.26 9.68 -13.56
N LEU A 181 -10.77 9.30 -12.38
CA LEU A 181 -11.51 10.20 -11.51
C LEU A 181 -10.61 10.63 -10.35
N LEU A 182 -10.24 11.91 -10.34
CA LEU A 182 -9.64 12.55 -9.18
C LEU A 182 -10.78 12.96 -8.23
N VAL A 183 -10.69 12.57 -6.97
CA VAL A 183 -11.65 12.92 -5.92
C VAL A 183 -10.90 13.68 -4.85
N SER A 184 -11.16 14.99 -4.74
CA SER A 184 -10.59 15.80 -3.67
C SER A 184 -11.66 16.10 -2.64
N ALA A 185 -11.51 15.53 -1.45
CA ALA A 185 -12.42 15.73 -0.32
C ALA A 185 -11.65 16.40 0.83
N VAL A 186 -11.78 17.73 0.93
CA VAL A 186 -11.08 18.54 1.94
C VAL A 186 -12.09 19.47 2.58
N PRO A 187 -12.87 18.96 3.56
CA PRO A 187 -13.85 19.78 4.26
C PRO A 187 -13.18 20.99 4.91
N ARG A 188 -13.79 22.18 4.80
CA ARG A 188 -13.18 23.47 5.22
C ARG A 188 -12.59 23.50 6.63
N LYS A 189 -13.11 22.69 7.57
CA LYS A 189 -12.58 22.59 8.95
C LYS A 189 -11.28 21.76 9.07
N HIS A 190 -10.82 21.15 7.99
CA HIS A 190 -9.65 20.30 7.90
C HIS A 190 -8.69 20.72 6.78
N GLU A 191 -8.71 21.98 6.34
CA GLU A 191 -7.70 22.50 5.39
C GLU A 191 -6.28 22.43 5.97
N GLU A 192 -6.15 22.43 7.30
CA GLU A 192 -4.87 22.30 8.00
C GLU A 192 -4.24 20.92 7.79
N GLY A 193 -3.02 20.89 7.25
CA GLY A 193 -2.18 19.69 7.19
C GLY A 193 -2.16 18.94 5.85
N LEU A 194 -3.04 19.28 4.91
CA LEU A 194 -2.83 18.90 3.50
C LEU A 194 -1.85 19.90 2.87
N GLY A 195 -0.99 19.40 1.98
CA GLY A 195 -0.09 20.27 1.21
C GLY A 195 -0.88 21.22 0.30
N ASN A 196 -0.21 21.84 -0.67
CA ASN A 196 -0.91 22.61 -1.69
C ASN A 196 -1.69 21.65 -2.62
N LEU A 197 -2.93 21.33 -2.25
CA LEU A 197 -3.83 20.42 -2.95
C LEU A 197 -4.00 20.81 -4.42
N GLU A 198 -4.17 22.10 -4.70
CA GLU A 198 -4.30 22.60 -6.07
C GLU A 198 -3.05 22.30 -6.89
N ARG A 199 -1.86 22.47 -6.30
CA ARG A 199 -0.58 22.13 -6.94
C ARG A 199 -0.47 20.63 -7.20
N GLU A 200 -0.91 19.79 -6.26
CA GLU A 200 -0.90 18.34 -6.39
C GLU A 200 -1.83 17.86 -7.52
N ILE A 201 -3.09 18.29 -7.49
CA ILE A 201 -4.07 18.00 -8.55
C ILE A 201 -3.53 18.45 -9.91
N LYS A 202 -3.06 19.70 -10.02
CA LYS A 202 -2.54 20.24 -11.27
C LYS A 202 -1.32 19.46 -11.77
N ALA A 203 -0.45 19.00 -10.87
CA ALA A 203 0.69 18.17 -11.24
C ALA A 203 0.21 16.82 -11.80
N ILE A 204 -0.75 16.16 -11.14
CA ILE A 204 -1.33 14.89 -11.61
C ILE A 204 -1.98 15.07 -12.99
N GLU A 205 -2.85 16.08 -13.13
CA GLU A 205 -3.52 16.38 -14.40
C GLU A 205 -2.50 16.63 -15.52
N THR A 206 -1.47 17.45 -15.26
CA THR A 206 -0.44 17.78 -16.25
C THR A 206 0.30 16.52 -16.73
N HIS A 207 0.75 15.66 -15.81
CA HIS A 207 1.50 14.46 -16.19
C HIS A 207 0.61 13.42 -16.88
N LEU A 208 -0.63 13.23 -16.44
CA LEU A 208 -1.57 12.32 -17.09
C LEU A 208 -1.99 12.83 -18.49
N GLN A 209 -2.17 14.13 -18.66
CA GLN A 209 -2.46 14.72 -19.97
C GLN A 209 -1.28 14.59 -20.93
N GLN A 210 -0.04 14.63 -20.46
CA GLN A 210 1.15 14.38 -21.29
C GLN A 210 1.22 12.96 -21.85
N LEU A 211 0.49 12.00 -21.25
CA LEU A 211 0.37 10.64 -21.79
C LEU A 211 -0.56 10.58 -23.01
N ASN A 212 -1.42 11.57 -23.23
CA ASN A 212 -2.33 11.58 -24.37
C ASN A 212 -1.57 11.65 -25.69
N ARG A 213 -1.77 10.63 -26.51
CA ARG A 213 -1.25 10.51 -27.86
C ARG A 213 -2.41 10.16 -28.79
N PRO A 214 -2.70 10.96 -29.84
CA PRO A 214 -3.92 10.86 -30.65
C PRO A 214 -4.31 9.44 -31.08
N ASP A 215 -3.32 8.59 -31.39
CA ASP A 215 -3.50 7.25 -31.95
C ASP A 215 -2.96 6.11 -31.05
N GLU A 216 -2.43 6.42 -29.85
CA GLU A 216 -1.83 5.40 -28.97
C GLU A 216 -2.52 5.32 -27.60
N VAL A 217 -2.74 6.45 -26.94
CA VAL A 217 -3.22 6.51 -25.56
C VAL A 217 -4.21 7.67 -25.43
N LYS A 218 -5.42 7.35 -24.98
CA LYS A 218 -6.44 8.35 -24.64
C LYS A 218 -6.76 8.24 -23.16
N VAL A 219 -6.60 9.34 -22.42
CA VAL A 219 -6.84 9.49 -20.99
C VAL A 219 -7.87 10.59 -20.83
N ARG A 220 -8.99 10.27 -20.17
CA ARG A 220 -9.99 11.24 -19.73
C ARG A 220 -9.83 11.41 -18.23
N ILE A 221 -9.63 12.65 -17.80
CA ILE A 221 -9.49 12.99 -16.39
C ILE A 221 -10.72 13.80 -16.00
N ASP A 222 -11.48 13.29 -15.04
CA ASP A 222 -12.58 13.98 -14.40
C ASP A 222 -12.14 14.34 -12.97
N HIS A 223 -12.44 15.55 -12.49
CA HIS A 223 -12.11 15.98 -11.12
C HIS A 223 -13.39 16.34 -10.35
N LEU A 224 -13.68 15.58 -9.30
CA LEU A 224 -14.72 15.89 -8.31
C LEU A 224 -14.12 16.72 -7.17
N LYS A 225 -14.38 18.03 -7.19
CA LYS A 225 -14.01 18.99 -6.14
C LYS A 225 -15.08 19.04 -5.06
N ALA A 226 -14.67 19.30 -3.81
CA ALA A 226 -15.59 19.32 -2.67
C ALA A 226 -16.47 18.07 -2.61
N ALA A 227 -15.84 16.91 -2.84
CA ALA A 227 -16.54 15.70 -3.17
C ALA A 227 -17.50 15.25 -2.06
N SER A 228 -18.79 15.15 -2.40
CA SER A 228 -19.73 14.43 -1.58
C SER A 228 -19.74 12.94 -1.91
N LEU A 229 -20.04 12.12 -0.90
CA LEU A 229 -20.18 10.68 -1.10
C LEU A 229 -21.31 10.35 -2.11
N ASP A 230 -22.36 11.18 -2.12
CA ASP A 230 -23.52 10.98 -2.98
C ASP A 230 -23.18 11.25 -4.46
N GLU A 231 -22.44 12.32 -4.76
CA GLU A 231 -21.92 12.60 -6.11
C GLU A 231 -20.94 11.53 -6.60
N LEU A 232 -20.06 11.03 -5.71
CA LEU A 232 -19.17 9.93 -6.05
C LEU A 232 -19.96 8.68 -6.41
N ALA A 233 -20.99 8.36 -5.63
CA ALA A 233 -21.86 7.21 -5.88
C ALA A 233 -22.62 7.34 -7.20
N GLU A 234 -23.08 8.55 -7.57
CA GLU A 234 -23.71 8.80 -8.88
C GLU A 234 -22.75 8.56 -10.05
N ILE A 235 -21.50 9.00 -9.95
CA ILE A 235 -20.48 8.77 -10.97
C ILE A 235 -20.20 7.27 -11.13
N VAL A 236 -19.98 6.58 -10.01
CA VAL A 236 -19.61 5.16 -10.02
C VAL A 236 -20.71 4.28 -10.57
N ARG A 237 -21.99 4.57 -10.27
CA ARG A 237 -23.14 3.79 -10.76
C ARG A 237 -23.46 3.98 -12.24
N ASN A 238 -22.98 5.05 -12.88
CA ASN A 238 -23.25 5.32 -14.28
C ASN A 238 -22.16 4.67 -15.16
N PRO A 239 -22.44 3.62 -15.95
CA PRO A 239 -21.43 2.89 -16.73
C PRO A 239 -20.59 3.74 -17.69
N GLU A 240 -21.16 4.84 -18.20
CA GLU A 240 -20.46 5.79 -19.09
C GLU A 240 -19.47 6.67 -18.32
N ARG A 241 -19.71 6.87 -17.02
CA ARG A 241 -18.92 7.70 -16.12
C ARG A 241 -18.05 6.90 -15.14
N THR A 242 -18.32 5.61 -14.93
CA THR A 242 -17.56 4.76 -14.01
C THR A 242 -16.08 4.79 -14.37
N PRO A 243 -15.20 5.21 -13.45
CA PRO A 243 -13.78 5.33 -13.75
C PRO A 243 -13.09 3.96 -13.80
N HIS A 244 -11.98 3.90 -14.52
CA HIS A 244 -11.03 2.78 -14.43
C HIS A 244 -10.09 2.99 -13.22
N ILE A 245 -9.75 4.25 -12.94
CA ILE A 245 -8.88 4.64 -11.83
C ILE A 245 -9.61 5.68 -10.97
N LEU A 246 -9.79 5.40 -9.69
CA LEU A 246 -10.27 6.37 -8.70
C LEU A 246 -9.08 6.79 -7.83
N HIS A 247 -8.75 8.08 -7.82
CA HIS A 247 -7.70 8.64 -6.97
C HIS A 247 -8.32 9.57 -5.94
N PHE A 248 -8.44 9.09 -4.71
CA PHE A 248 -8.91 9.85 -3.58
C PHE A 248 -7.76 10.62 -2.93
N ILE A 249 -7.93 11.93 -2.78
CA ILE A 249 -6.99 12.84 -2.13
C ILE A 249 -7.76 13.59 -1.04
N GLY A 250 -7.39 13.41 0.21
CA GLY A 250 -8.11 14.04 1.31
C GLY A 250 -7.70 13.50 2.67
N HIS A 251 -8.65 13.54 3.60
CA HIS A 251 -8.44 13.02 4.96
C HIS A 251 -9.10 11.67 5.15
N GLY A 252 -8.48 10.85 5.99
CA GLY A 252 -9.06 9.61 6.49
C GLY A 252 -9.07 9.57 8.01
N ASP A 253 -9.83 8.64 8.55
CA ASP A 253 -9.77 8.23 9.94
C ASP A 253 -9.70 6.69 10.04
N THR A 254 -9.77 6.14 11.25
CA THR A 254 -9.91 4.73 11.58
C THR A 254 -10.97 4.08 10.69
N GLY A 255 -10.56 3.29 9.70
CA GLY A 255 -11.47 2.61 8.77
C GLY A 255 -12.48 3.52 8.06
N SER A 256 -12.11 4.76 7.73
CA SER A 256 -13.00 5.64 6.99
C SER A 256 -12.28 6.72 6.20
N LEU A 257 -12.96 7.22 5.15
CA LEU A 257 -12.56 8.40 4.39
C LEU A 257 -13.52 9.55 4.70
N LEU A 258 -12.99 10.77 4.76
CA LEU A 258 -13.79 11.95 5.04
C LEU A 258 -14.23 12.62 3.74
N PHE A 259 -15.53 12.84 3.62
CA PHE A 259 -16.19 13.53 2.51
C PHE A 259 -16.84 14.82 2.99
N GLU A 260 -17.26 15.65 2.04
CA GLU A 260 -18.15 16.78 2.31
C GLU A 260 -19.61 16.34 2.21
N GLU A 261 -20.44 16.79 3.14
CA GLU A 261 -21.87 16.66 3.01
C GLU A 261 -22.38 17.69 1.99
N GLN A 262 -23.21 17.25 1.04
CA GLN A 262 -23.54 17.98 -0.19
C GLN A 262 -24.23 19.34 0.05
N HIS A 263 -25.00 19.49 1.13
CA HIS A 263 -25.84 20.67 1.37
C HIS A 263 -25.27 21.63 2.42
N THR A 264 -24.45 21.10 3.33
CA THR A 264 -23.95 21.79 4.52
C THR A 264 -22.44 22.02 4.47
N GLY A 265 -21.71 21.28 3.61
CA GLY A 265 -20.24 21.29 3.58
C GLY A 265 -19.59 20.76 4.85
N GLN A 266 -20.37 20.11 5.73
CA GLN A 266 -19.86 19.48 6.94
C GLN A 266 -19.13 18.17 6.61
N VAL A 267 -18.32 17.70 7.54
CA VAL A 267 -17.60 16.43 7.41
C VAL A 267 -18.59 15.27 7.46
N LYS A 268 -18.58 14.42 6.44
CA LYS A 268 -19.27 13.13 6.40
C LYS A 268 -18.23 12.02 6.35
N SER A 269 -18.17 11.19 7.39
CA SER A 269 -17.30 10.01 7.38
C SER A 269 -17.97 8.88 6.60
N ALA A 270 -17.23 8.27 5.66
CA ALA A 270 -17.64 7.08 4.93
C ALA A 270 -16.82 5.88 5.43
N SER A 271 -17.50 4.94 6.09
CA SER A 271 -16.86 3.73 6.61
C SER A 271 -16.39 2.78 5.50
N GLU A 272 -15.54 1.82 5.87
CA GLU A 272 -15.14 0.70 5.02
C GLU A 272 -16.34 0.01 4.35
N GLU A 273 -17.37 -0.33 5.13
CA GLU A 273 -18.57 -1.00 4.61
C GLU A 273 -19.30 -0.12 3.60
N THR A 274 -19.38 1.18 3.88
CA THR A 274 -20.05 2.15 3.00
C THR A 274 -19.32 2.25 1.65
N LEU A 275 -17.99 2.41 1.69
CA LEU A 275 -17.14 2.50 0.50
C LEU A 275 -17.18 1.21 -0.32
N THR A 276 -17.15 0.07 0.38
CA THR A 276 -17.22 -1.27 -0.19
C THR A 276 -18.54 -1.51 -0.92
N ILE A 277 -19.68 -1.17 -0.29
CA ILE A 277 -21.01 -1.26 -0.90
C ILE A 277 -21.13 -0.33 -2.12
N MET A 278 -20.53 0.85 -2.06
CA MET A 278 -20.53 1.80 -3.17
C MET A 278 -19.71 1.29 -4.37
N LEU A 279 -18.52 0.75 -4.11
CA LEU A 279 -17.54 0.42 -5.16
C LEU A 279 -17.63 -1.02 -5.68
N ARG A 280 -18.26 -1.96 -4.96
CA ARG A 280 -18.39 -3.38 -5.39
C ARG A 280 -18.99 -3.58 -6.79
N ASN A 281 -19.84 -2.67 -7.23
CA ASN A 281 -20.53 -2.74 -8.53
C ASN A 281 -19.89 -1.82 -9.59
N ALA A 282 -18.76 -1.19 -9.28
CA ALA A 282 -17.98 -0.39 -10.22
C ALA A 282 -17.25 -1.33 -11.21
N SER A 283 -17.98 -1.93 -12.14
CA SER A 283 -17.47 -2.99 -13.03
C SER A 283 -16.25 -2.59 -13.86
N SER A 284 -16.11 -1.30 -14.18
CA SER A 284 -14.97 -0.74 -14.90
C SER A 284 -13.76 -0.43 -14.00
N LEU A 285 -13.94 -0.35 -12.68
CA LEU A 285 -12.87 0.03 -11.75
C LEU A 285 -11.76 -1.03 -11.74
N ARG A 286 -10.52 -0.57 -11.84
CA ARG A 286 -9.31 -1.41 -11.85
C ARG A 286 -8.33 -1.03 -10.76
N LEU A 287 -8.26 0.26 -10.43
CA LEU A 287 -7.32 0.79 -9.45
C LEU A 287 -8.00 1.84 -8.57
N VAL A 288 -7.79 1.71 -7.26
CA VAL A 288 -8.06 2.77 -6.29
C VAL A 288 -6.74 3.24 -5.69
N VAL A 289 -6.51 4.55 -5.73
CA VAL A 289 -5.39 5.21 -5.04
C VAL A 289 -5.96 5.99 -3.86
N LEU A 290 -5.57 5.60 -2.65
CA LEU A 290 -5.97 6.21 -1.39
C LEU A 290 -4.81 7.08 -0.87
N ASN A 291 -4.81 8.34 -1.28
CA ASN A 291 -3.92 9.37 -0.79
C ASN A 291 -4.61 10.13 0.35
N ALA A 292 -4.80 9.44 1.46
CA ALA A 292 -5.52 9.97 2.62
C ALA A 292 -4.64 9.93 3.88
N CYS A 293 -4.35 11.11 4.45
CA CYS A 293 -3.62 11.23 5.70
C CYS A 293 -4.59 11.15 6.90
N ARG A 294 -4.18 10.48 8.00
CA ARG A 294 -4.98 10.41 9.23
C ARG A 294 -4.73 11.61 10.16
N THR A 295 -5.80 12.29 10.57
CA THR A 295 -5.81 13.37 11.58
C THR A 295 -6.29 12.93 12.97
N ALA A 296 -6.24 11.65 13.37
CA ALA A 296 -6.43 11.27 14.79
C ALA A 296 -5.87 9.88 15.13
N ARG A 297 -5.61 9.66 16.43
CA ARG A 297 -4.95 8.48 17.04
C ARG A 297 -5.62 7.17 16.62
N ALA A 298 -4.92 6.36 15.83
CA ALA A 298 -5.26 4.95 15.65
C ALA A 298 -5.08 4.25 17.00
N ASN A 299 -6.16 3.69 17.57
CA ASN A 299 -6.06 2.99 18.85
C ASN A 299 -5.52 1.56 18.68
N ASN A 300 -5.66 0.96 17.49
CA ASN A 300 -5.18 -0.40 17.20
C ASN A 300 -4.42 -0.51 15.88
N LEU A 301 -3.49 -1.47 15.82
CA LEU A 301 -2.73 -1.82 14.61
C LEU A 301 -3.62 -2.33 13.46
N GLN A 302 -4.84 -2.78 13.77
CA GLN A 302 -5.80 -3.40 12.84
C GLN A 302 -6.49 -2.39 11.91
N ASP A 303 -6.52 -1.10 12.25
CA ASP A 303 -7.47 -0.15 11.66
C ASP A 303 -6.97 0.61 10.41
N GLN A 304 -5.81 0.23 9.84
CA GLN A 304 -5.15 1.01 8.78
C GLN A 304 -5.31 0.42 7.38
N LEU A 305 -5.15 -0.90 7.25
CA LEU A 305 -5.35 -1.56 5.97
C LEU A 305 -6.82 -1.78 5.66
N GLY A 306 -7.73 -1.57 6.62
CA GLY A 306 -9.13 -1.94 6.50
C GLY A 306 -9.82 -1.38 5.25
N VAL A 307 -9.68 -0.09 4.90
CA VAL A 307 -10.28 0.41 3.65
C VAL A 307 -9.67 -0.26 2.41
N ALA A 308 -8.34 -0.36 2.34
CA ALA A 308 -7.69 -0.96 1.17
C ALA A 308 -8.00 -2.47 1.04
N GLN A 309 -8.05 -3.18 2.17
CA GLN A 309 -8.38 -4.59 2.28
C GLN A 309 -9.85 -4.84 1.98
N SER A 310 -10.76 -4.09 2.59
CA SER A 310 -12.20 -4.18 2.34
C SER A 310 -12.54 -3.93 0.87
N LEU A 311 -11.81 -3.02 0.20
CA LEU A 311 -11.94 -2.82 -1.25
C LEU A 311 -11.39 -4.01 -2.05
N ALA A 312 -10.23 -4.55 -1.69
CA ALA A 312 -9.69 -5.75 -2.32
C ALA A 312 -10.63 -6.97 -2.11
N ASP A 313 -11.22 -7.11 -0.93
CA ASP A 313 -12.19 -8.14 -0.55
C ASP A 313 -13.41 -8.17 -1.47
N VAL A 314 -13.92 -7.01 -1.87
CA VAL A 314 -15.05 -6.91 -2.82
C VAL A 314 -14.66 -6.86 -4.28
N GLY A 315 -13.40 -7.20 -4.58
CA GLY A 315 -12.94 -7.44 -5.95
C GLY A 315 -12.47 -6.21 -6.69
N VAL A 316 -12.09 -5.13 -5.98
CA VAL A 316 -11.27 -4.06 -6.59
C VAL A 316 -9.90 -4.67 -6.95
N PRO A 317 -9.49 -4.69 -8.24
CA PRO A 317 -8.31 -5.46 -8.65
C PRO A 317 -6.97 -4.99 -8.06
N ALA A 318 -6.84 -3.69 -7.78
CA ALA A 318 -5.64 -3.13 -7.18
C ALA A 318 -5.99 -1.92 -6.31
N VAL A 319 -5.32 -1.81 -5.16
CA VAL A 319 -5.39 -0.65 -4.28
C VAL A 319 -3.98 -0.21 -3.92
N VAL A 320 -3.70 1.08 -4.05
CA VAL A 320 -2.49 1.72 -3.54
C VAL A 320 -2.93 2.60 -2.37
N ALA A 321 -2.40 2.34 -1.18
CA ALA A 321 -2.76 3.07 0.02
C ALA A 321 -1.51 3.41 0.82
N MET A 322 -1.57 4.52 1.54
CA MET A 322 -0.58 4.86 2.56
C MET A 322 -0.74 3.93 3.76
N GLN A 323 0.39 3.52 4.36
CA GLN A 323 0.43 2.78 5.62
C GLN A 323 0.63 3.74 6.80
#